data_AF-A0A0A1UDU7-F1
#
_entry.id   AF-A0A0A1UDU7-F1
#
_cell.length_a   1.000
_cell.length_b   1.000
_cell.length_c   1.000
_cell.angle_alpha   90.00
_cell.angle_beta   90.00
_cell.angle_gamma   90.00
#
_symmetry.space_group_name_H-M   'P 1'
#
loop_
_entity.id
_entity.type
_entity.pdbx_description
1 polymer ?
#
loop_
_entity_poly.entity_id
_entity_poly.type
_entity_poly.pdbx_seq_one_letter_code
_entity_poly.pdbx_strand_id
1 'polypeptide(L)'
;MIYIILVVFVAQAEYLMTTDNEYMNVYLLDKCYYTGGNTYTKFVREDKKAKGYTSTTCGNWHDEGSFDLKNGQSFVDNLPEYLVVDYAYIDAKDCKIKESEARPIETLLKSGCIKTSETTSTKTEIKDGKFIKNDYDASNSCTGTPSNIINKEMDKCFTDKDGFYHTAKDSAVTLSAIMAFVLALLL
;
A
#
# COMPACT_ATOMS: atom_id res chain seq x y z
N MET A 1 -24.18 36.58 -20.14
CA MET A 1 -23.19 35.48 -20.08
C MET A 1 -22.90 35.20 -18.62
N ILE A 2 -23.41 34.10 -18.08
CA ILE A 2 -23.08 33.64 -16.73
C ILE A 2 -22.02 32.55 -16.92
N TYR A 3 -20.77 32.86 -16.58
CA TYR A 3 -19.72 31.85 -16.45
C TYR A 3 -19.92 31.16 -15.10
N ILE A 4 -20.48 29.95 -15.12
CA ILE A 4 -20.52 29.08 -13.95
C ILE A 4 -19.10 28.53 -13.79
N ILE A 5 -18.32 29.08 -12.86
CA ILE A 5 -17.05 28.50 -12.43
C ILE A 5 -17.40 27.30 -11.56
N LEU A 6 -17.34 26.11 -12.16
CA LEU A 6 -17.52 24.84 -11.47
C LEU A 6 -16.22 24.54 -10.71
N VAL A 7 -16.12 25.04 -9.47
CA VAL A 7 -15.02 24.71 -8.58
C VAL A 7 -15.23 23.29 -8.08
N VAL A 8 -14.71 22.31 -8.81
CA VAL A 8 -14.59 20.93 -8.30
C VAL A 8 -13.47 20.94 -7.27
N PHE A 9 -13.84 20.87 -5.98
CA PHE A 9 -12.89 20.52 -4.93
C PHE A 9 -12.48 19.07 -5.16
N VAL A 10 -11.36 18.86 -5.84
CA VAL A 10 -10.71 17.55 -5.87
C VAL A 10 -10.18 17.34 -4.45
N ALA A 11 -10.83 16.48 -3.67
CA ALA A 11 -10.31 16.08 -2.37
C ALA A 11 -8.89 15.53 -2.59
N GLN A 12 -7.90 16.20 -2.01
CA GLN A 12 -6.52 15.75 -2.08
C GLN A 12 -6.42 14.44 -1.30
N ALA A 13 -5.78 13.43 -1.90
CA ALA A 13 -5.53 12.17 -1.22
C ALA A 13 -4.53 12.42 -0.08
N GLU A 14 -4.89 12.02 1.14
CA GLU A 14 -4.02 12.07 2.31
C GLU A 14 -3.83 10.64 2.83
N TYR A 15 -2.60 10.24 3.13
CA TYR A 15 -2.25 8.89 3.56
C TYR A 15 -1.69 8.92 4.98
N LEU A 16 -2.06 7.93 5.79
CA LEU A 16 -1.27 7.53 6.96
C LEU A 16 -0.20 6.55 6.48
N MET A 17 1.05 6.97 6.53
CA MET A 17 2.20 6.20 6.07
C MET A 17 3.08 5.80 7.25
N THR A 18 3.51 4.54 7.29
CA THR A 18 4.60 4.05 8.14
C THR A 18 5.79 3.71 7.26
N THR A 19 6.95 4.30 7.54
CA THR A 19 8.16 4.13 6.73
C THR A 19 9.13 3.18 7.42
N ASP A 20 9.53 2.16 6.67
CA ASP A 20 10.66 1.29 6.97
C ASP A 20 11.79 1.54 5.96
N ASN A 21 12.95 0.91 6.19
CA ASN A 21 14.11 1.10 5.33
C ASN A 21 13.79 0.67 3.89
N GLU A 22 13.27 -0.53 3.69
CA GLU A 22 12.98 -1.09 2.36
C GLU A 22 11.56 -0.88 1.81
N TYR A 23 10.58 -0.57 2.67
CA TYR A 23 9.18 -0.46 2.27
C TYR A 23 8.45 0.64 3.04
N MET A 24 7.23 0.93 2.61
CA MET A 24 6.29 1.80 3.31
C MET A 24 4.93 1.11 3.38
N ASN A 25 4.30 1.08 4.55
CA ASN A 25 2.89 0.68 4.67
C ASN A 25 2.01 1.92 4.61
N VAL A 26 0.96 1.89 3.80
CA VAL A 26 0.11 3.07 3.57
C VAL A 26 -1.36 2.74 3.74
N TYR A 27 -2.07 3.68 4.36
CA TYR A 27 -3.53 3.71 4.43
C TYR A 27 -4.00 5.04 3.87
N LEU A 28 -4.75 5.01 2.76
CA LEU A 28 -5.47 6.19 2.28
C LEU A 28 -6.53 6.56 3.31
N LEU A 29 -6.48 7.79 3.82
CA LEU A 29 -7.38 8.22 4.89
C LEU A 29 -8.84 8.20 4.44
N ASP A 30 -9.70 7.94 5.41
CA ASP A 30 -11.15 7.79 5.26
C ASP A 30 -11.55 6.70 4.24
N LYS A 31 -10.72 5.67 4.06
CA LYS A 31 -11.04 4.48 3.26
C LYS A 31 -11.12 3.21 4.11
N CYS A 32 -11.99 2.31 3.66
CA CYS A 32 -12.19 1.00 4.25
C CYS A 32 -11.07 0.05 3.79
N TYR A 33 -10.33 -0.52 4.73
CA TYR A 33 -9.31 -1.52 4.49
C TYR A 33 -9.70 -2.85 5.11
N TYR A 34 -9.56 -3.95 4.37
CA TYR A 34 -9.72 -5.29 4.91
C TYR A 34 -8.46 -5.70 5.69
N THR A 35 -8.61 -5.99 6.98
CA THR A 35 -7.49 -6.30 7.88
C THR A 35 -7.50 -7.75 8.36
N GLY A 36 -8.28 -8.61 7.70
CA GLY A 36 -8.35 -10.04 7.99
C GLY A 36 -9.49 -10.44 8.94
N GLY A 37 -9.88 -11.71 8.94
CA GLY A 37 -10.85 -12.26 9.89
C GLY A 37 -12.24 -11.61 9.82
N ASN A 38 -12.69 -11.20 8.62
CA ASN A 38 -13.88 -10.37 8.41
C ASN A 38 -13.85 -9.02 9.16
N THR A 39 -12.67 -8.49 9.46
CA THR A 39 -12.50 -7.17 10.08
C THR A 39 -12.06 -6.15 9.04
N TYR A 40 -12.64 -4.96 9.14
CA TYR A 40 -12.33 -3.81 8.32
C TYR A 40 -11.88 -2.67 9.22
N THR A 41 -10.89 -1.91 8.76
CA THR A 41 -10.31 -0.79 9.49
C THR A 41 -10.34 0.46 8.62
N LYS A 42 -10.52 1.61 9.25
CA LYS A 42 -10.40 2.93 8.62
C LYS A 42 -9.63 3.86 9.55
N PHE A 43 -8.80 4.72 8.97
CA PHE A 43 -8.11 5.77 9.69
C PHE A 43 -8.56 7.14 9.18
N VAL A 44 -8.68 8.10 10.09
CA VAL A 44 -8.84 9.51 9.77
C VAL A 44 -7.83 10.34 10.54
N ARG A 45 -7.55 11.54 10.05
CA ARG A 45 -6.70 12.51 10.74
C ARG A 45 -7.53 13.35 11.70
N GLU A 46 -7.03 13.51 12.92
CA GLU A 46 -7.55 14.43 13.92
C GLU A 46 -6.39 15.32 14.41
N ASP A 47 -6.25 16.49 13.81
CA ASP A 47 -5.11 17.39 13.98
C ASP A 47 -3.74 16.72 13.69
N LYS A 48 -2.96 16.38 14.73
CA LYS A 48 -1.67 15.68 14.61
C LYS A 48 -1.75 14.20 14.97
N LYS A 49 -2.95 13.71 15.27
CA LYS A 49 -3.21 12.33 15.67
C LYS A 49 -3.94 11.57 14.56
N ALA A 50 -3.79 10.26 14.57
CA ALA A 50 -4.64 9.38 13.80
C ALA A 50 -5.76 8.85 14.69
N LYS A 51 -6.94 8.69 14.12
CA LYS A 51 -8.08 8.08 14.79
C LYS A 51 -8.49 6.83 14.03
N GLY A 52 -8.58 5.72 14.75
CA GLY A 52 -8.86 4.40 14.19
C GLY A 52 -10.33 4.04 14.35
N TYR A 53 -10.85 3.30 13.36
CA TYR A 53 -12.18 2.71 13.41
C TYR A 53 -12.12 1.27 12.93
N THR A 54 -12.91 0.39 13.55
CA THR A 54 -13.07 -1.00 13.11
C THR A 54 -14.53 -1.33 12.83
N SER A 55 -14.77 -2.35 12.01
CA SER A 55 -16.11 -2.90 11.74
C SER A 55 -16.00 -4.28 11.11
N THR A 56 -17.13 -4.97 10.98
CA THR A 56 -17.28 -6.20 10.18
C THR A 56 -17.80 -5.96 8.76
N THR A 57 -18.02 -4.69 8.40
CA THR A 57 -18.43 -4.22 7.06
C THR A 57 -17.72 -2.89 6.76
N CYS A 58 -17.80 -2.37 5.54
CA CYS A 58 -17.31 -1.01 5.22
C CYS A 58 -18.26 0.11 5.70
N GLY A 59 -18.78 -0.01 6.92
CA GLY A 59 -19.74 0.91 7.52
C GLY A 59 -19.95 0.58 8.99
N ASN A 60 -20.89 1.25 9.66
CA ASN A 60 -21.21 0.99 11.08
C ASN A 60 -19.96 0.99 11.99
N TRP A 61 -19.10 1.98 11.79
CA TRP A 61 -17.78 2.06 12.39
C TRP A 61 -17.82 2.12 13.93
N HIS A 62 -17.08 1.22 14.57
CA HIS A 62 -16.73 1.31 15.98
C HIS A 62 -15.50 2.21 16.14
N ASP A 63 -15.54 3.14 17.09
CA ASP A 63 -14.48 4.09 17.37
C ASP A 63 -13.44 3.47 18.32
N GLU A 64 -12.21 3.30 17.85
CA GLU A 64 -11.09 2.77 18.65
C GLU A 64 -10.31 3.88 19.39
N GLY A 65 -10.70 5.14 19.18
CA GLY A 65 -10.05 6.32 19.73
C GLY A 65 -8.88 6.84 18.89
N SER A 66 -8.30 7.92 19.40
CA SER A 66 -7.22 8.66 18.73
C SER A 66 -5.88 8.34 19.37
N PHE A 67 -4.84 8.22 18.54
CA PHE A 67 -3.49 7.87 18.94
C PHE A 67 -2.46 8.81 18.32
N ASP A 68 -1.40 9.07 19.08
CA ASP A 68 -0.24 9.80 18.60
C ASP A 68 0.56 8.95 17.62
N LEU A 69 1.06 9.58 16.56
CA LEU A 69 1.88 8.91 15.55
C LEU A 69 3.19 8.41 16.17
N LYS A 70 3.56 7.16 15.88
CA LYS A 70 4.83 6.58 16.32
C LYS A 70 5.97 7.03 15.42
N ASN A 71 7.22 6.80 15.85
CA ASN A 71 8.40 7.04 15.02
C ASN A 71 8.27 6.31 13.66
N GLY A 72 8.57 7.01 12.57
CA GLY A 72 8.42 6.51 11.21
C GLY A 72 7.00 6.66 10.63
N GLN A 73 6.02 7.11 11.43
CA GLN A 73 4.66 7.39 10.96
C GLN A 73 4.46 8.86 10.62
N SER A 74 3.75 9.14 9.53
CA SER A 74 3.44 10.51 9.10
C SER A 74 2.17 10.54 8.26
N PHE A 75 1.52 11.71 8.25
CA PHE A 75 0.52 12.03 7.24
C PHE A 75 1.22 12.62 6.02
N VAL A 76 0.92 12.11 4.83
CA VAL A 76 1.51 12.57 3.57
C VAL A 76 0.45 12.71 2.49
N ASP A 77 0.55 13.76 1.69
CA ASP A 77 -0.34 13.98 0.54
C ASP A 77 0.19 13.32 -0.73
N ASN A 78 1.48 12.99 -0.74
CA ASN A 78 2.16 12.34 -1.86
C ASN A 78 2.99 11.18 -1.33
N LEU A 79 2.84 10.03 -1.97
CA LEU A 79 3.63 8.86 -1.67
C LEU A 79 5.05 9.03 -2.24
N PRO A 80 6.11 8.65 -1.50
CA PRO A 80 7.46 8.59 -2.04
C PRO A 80 7.55 7.64 -3.24
N GLU A 81 8.64 7.72 -4.00
CA GLU A 81 8.86 6.81 -5.13
C GLU A 81 8.92 5.34 -4.67
N TYR A 82 8.21 4.47 -5.38
CA TYR A 82 8.19 3.03 -5.18
C TYR A 82 8.13 2.30 -6.53
N LEU A 83 8.59 1.04 -6.55
CA LEU A 83 8.59 0.21 -7.76
C LEU A 83 7.35 -0.68 -7.83
N VAL A 84 6.99 -1.29 -6.69
CA VAL A 84 5.92 -2.29 -6.61
C VAL A 84 5.00 -1.95 -5.45
N VAL A 85 3.70 -2.14 -5.64
CA VAL A 85 2.72 -2.23 -4.55
C VAL A 85 2.38 -3.69 -4.32
N ASP A 86 2.69 -4.20 -3.13
CA ASP A 86 2.14 -5.45 -2.64
C ASP A 86 0.81 -5.16 -1.94
N TYR A 87 -0.23 -5.83 -2.40
CA TYR A 87 -1.57 -5.76 -1.82
C TYR A 87 -1.83 -7.03 -1.02
N ALA A 88 -1.88 -6.90 0.30
CA ALA A 88 -2.16 -8.01 1.19
C ALA A 88 -3.68 -8.16 1.42
N TYR A 89 -4.21 -9.28 0.97
CA TYR A 89 -5.61 -9.72 1.15
C TYR A 89 -5.77 -10.61 2.39
N ILE A 90 -4.67 -10.91 3.09
CA ILE A 90 -4.64 -11.69 4.33
C ILE A 90 -5.30 -13.07 4.11
N ASP A 91 -6.47 -13.32 4.69
CA ASP A 91 -7.21 -14.58 4.59
C ASP A 91 -8.30 -14.56 3.50
N ALA A 92 -8.44 -13.47 2.73
CA ALA A 92 -9.38 -13.36 1.63
C ALA A 92 -8.89 -14.13 0.38
N LYS A 93 -9.35 -15.39 0.29
CA LYS A 93 -8.99 -16.35 -0.76
C LYS A 93 -9.16 -15.79 -2.17
N ASP A 94 -8.25 -16.19 -3.05
CA ASP A 94 -8.18 -15.76 -4.46
C ASP A 94 -8.09 -14.24 -4.62
N CYS A 95 -7.63 -13.54 -3.58
CA CYS A 95 -7.51 -12.09 -3.54
C CYS A 95 -8.85 -11.38 -3.80
N LYS A 96 -9.92 -11.91 -3.19
CA LYS A 96 -11.29 -11.41 -3.32
C LYS A 96 -11.87 -11.03 -1.96
N ILE A 97 -11.95 -9.73 -1.71
CA ILE A 97 -12.65 -9.19 -0.54
C ILE A 97 -14.15 -9.17 -0.84
N LYS A 98 -14.97 -9.52 0.17
CA LYS A 98 -16.43 -9.57 0.03
C LYS A 98 -17.06 -8.18 -0.17
N GLU A 99 -16.60 -7.21 0.61
CA GLU A 99 -17.03 -5.81 0.51
C GLU A 99 -16.37 -5.15 -0.70
N SER A 100 -17.18 -4.69 -1.66
CA SER A 100 -16.68 -4.13 -2.93
C SER A 100 -15.92 -2.82 -2.76
N GLU A 101 -16.19 -2.09 -1.68
CA GLU A 101 -15.52 -0.81 -1.38
C GLU A 101 -14.23 -1.00 -0.57
N ALA A 102 -13.99 -2.21 -0.05
CA ALA A 102 -12.84 -2.50 0.78
C ALA A 102 -11.56 -2.59 -0.06
N ARG A 103 -10.49 -2.05 0.48
CA ARG A 103 -9.13 -2.13 -0.07
C ARG A 103 -8.33 -3.20 0.66
N PRO A 104 -7.47 -3.96 -0.02
CA PRO A 104 -6.42 -4.73 0.66
C PRO A 104 -5.39 -3.77 1.29
N ILE A 105 -4.61 -4.27 2.24
CA ILE A 105 -3.51 -3.49 2.85
C ILE A 105 -2.43 -3.25 1.79
N GLU A 106 -1.86 -2.05 1.77
CA GLU A 106 -0.91 -1.60 0.74
C GLU A 106 0.50 -1.46 1.33
N THR A 107 1.45 -2.23 0.78
CA THR A 107 2.88 -2.12 1.09
C THR A 107 3.64 -1.69 -0.17
N LEU A 108 4.23 -0.51 -0.13
CA LEU A 108 5.01 0.08 -1.21
C LEU A 108 6.48 -0.36 -1.08
N LEU A 109 6.99 -1.07 -2.08
CA LEU A 109 8.36 -1.57 -2.10
C LEU A 109 9.26 -0.64 -2.91
N LYS A 110 10.36 -0.19 -2.29
CA LYS A 110 11.35 0.70 -2.93
C LYS A 110 12.12 -0.05 -4.02
N SER A 111 12.54 0.68 -5.05
CA SER A 111 13.35 0.13 -6.15
C SER A 111 14.81 -0.07 -5.74
N GLY A 112 15.46 -1.05 -6.35
CA GLY A 112 16.92 -1.20 -6.27
C GLY A 112 17.39 -1.84 -4.96
N CYS A 113 18.68 -1.65 -4.66
CA CYS A 113 19.29 -2.19 -3.46
C CYS A 113 19.15 -1.23 -2.28
N ILE A 114 18.50 -1.70 -1.22
CA ILE A 114 18.29 -0.94 0.02
C ILE A 114 19.04 -1.62 1.16
N LYS A 115 19.92 -0.89 1.82
CA LYS A 115 20.55 -1.30 3.07
C LYS A 115 19.49 -1.33 4.18
N THR A 116 19.28 -2.48 4.81
CA THR A 116 18.27 -2.65 5.88
C THR A 116 18.91 -2.64 7.27
N SER A 117 20.19 -3.02 7.37
CA SER A 117 21.03 -2.85 8.56
C SER A 117 22.51 -2.74 8.17
N GLU A 118 23.42 -2.69 9.14
CA GLU A 118 24.87 -2.72 8.86
C GLU A 118 25.33 -3.96 8.11
N THR A 119 24.63 -5.09 8.23
CA THR A 119 25.00 -6.37 7.61
C THR A 119 23.99 -6.90 6.62
N THR A 120 22.82 -6.27 6.50
CA THR A 120 21.71 -6.78 5.68
C THR A 120 21.23 -5.78 4.65
N SER A 121 20.69 -6.29 3.55
CA SER A 121 20.08 -5.49 2.49
C SER A 121 18.99 -6.28 1.77
N THR A 122 18.16 -5.58 1.03
CA THR A 122 17.16 -6.19 0.15
C THR A 122 17.21 -5.51 -1.22
N LYS A 123 16.95 -6.28 -2.27
CA LYS A 123 16.86 -5.77 -3.63
C LYS A 123 15.52 -6.11 -4.23
N THR A 124 14.80 -5.09 -4.68
CA THR A 124 13.53 -5.24 -5.39
C THR A 124 13.71 -4.85 -6.85
N GLU A 125 13.24 -5.70 -7.76
CA GLU A 125 13.27 -5.48 -9.19
C GLU A 125 12.04 -6.05 -9.89
N ILE A 126 11.66 -5.45 -11.01
CA ILE A 126 10.67 -6.00 -11.94
C ILE A 126 11.44 -6.53 -13.15
N LYS A 127 11.25 -7.81 -13.46
CA LYS A 127 11.90 -8.46 -14.60
C LYS A 127 10.96 -9.49 -15.21
N ASP A 128 10.82 -9.46 -16.53
CA ASP A 128 10.03 -10.42 -17.30
C ASP A 128 8.57 -10.56 -16.79
N GLY A 129 7.94 -9.44 -16.41
CA GLY A 129 6.58 -9.41 -15.88
C GLY A 129 6.42 -9.98 -14.47
N LYS A 130 7.54 -10.17 -13.75
CA LYS A 130 7.57 -10.67 -12.37
C LYS A 130 8.18 -9.64 -11.44
N PHE A 131 7.63 -9.56 -10.24
CA PHE A 131 8.27 -8.91 -9.11
C PHE A 131 9.24 -9.92 -8.47
N ILE A 132 10.47 -9.46 -8.28
CA ILE A 132 11.54 -10.22 -7.64
C ILE A 132 12.04 -9.41 -6.44
N LYS A 133 12.02 -10.00 -5.25
CA LYS A 133 12.65 -9.47 -4.04
C LYS A 133 13.66 -10.47 -3.51
N ASN A 134 14.91 -10.01 -3.42
CA ASN A 134 16.03 -10.77 -2.91
C ASN A 134 16.45 -10.18 -1.56
N ASP A 135 16.41 -10.99 -0.51
CA ASP A 135 16.91 -10.59 0.81
C ASP A 135 18.32 -11.14 1.01
N TYR A 136 19.20 -10.31 1.58
CA TYR A 136 20.61 -10.62 1.81
C TYR A 136 20.93 -10.42 3.29
N ASP A 137 21.08 -11.51 4.05
CA ASP A 137 21.36 -11.44 5.49
C ASP A 137 22.85 -11.25 5.83
N ALA A 138 23.73 -11.40 4.84
CA ALA A 138 25.18 -11.30 4.99
C ALA A 138 25.82 -10.25 4.06
N SER A 139 25.02 -9.37 3.48
CA SER A 139 25.49 -8.25 2.65
C SER A 139 24.59 -7.04 2.85
N ASN A 140 25.21 -5.87 2.99
CA ASN A 140 24.52 -4.57 3.04
C ASN A 140 24.50 -3.85 1.67
N SER A 141 24.98 -4.51 0.62
CA SER A 141 25.15 -3.97 -0.73
C SER A 141 24.50 -4.84 -1.82
N CYS A 142 23.60 -5.73 -1.43
CA CYS A 142 22.91 -6.68 -2.31
C CYS A 142 23.87 -7.50 -3.19
N THR A 143 25.01 -7.88 -2.61
CA THR A 143 26.04 -8.70 -3.24
C THR A 143 26.02 -10.11 -2.65
N GLY A 144 26.44 -11.10 -3.45
CA GLY A 144 26.46 -12.50 -3.05
C GLY A 144 25.14 -13.23 -3.30
N THR A 145 24.94 -14.34 -2.61
CA THR A 145 23.74 -15.19 -2.75
C THR A 145 22.63 -14.70 -1.81
N PRO A 146 21.41 -14.44 -2.33
CA PRO A 146 20.27 -14.12 -1.47
C PRO A 146 19.93 -15.25 -0.50
N SER A 147 19.56 -14.91 0.73
CA SER A 147 19.04 -15.88 1.71
C SER A 147 17.58 -16.24 1.45
N ASN A 148 16.81 -15.31 0.88
CA ASN A 148 15.42 -15.50 0.49
C ASN A 148 15.16 -14.83 -0.87
N ILE A 149 14.35 -15.50 -1.70
CA ILE A 149 13.95 -15.01 -3.03
C ILE A 149 12.44 -15.12 -3.15
N ILE A 150 11.77 -13.98 -3.23
CA ILE A 150 10.38 -13.88 -3.65
C ILE A 150 10.40 -13.63 -5.17
N ASN A 151 9.73 -14.49 -5.93
CA ASN A 151 9.63 -14.36 -7.38
C ASN A 151 8.18 -14.68 -7.78
N LYS A 152 7.40 -13.64 -8.06
CA LYS A 152 5.95 -13.73 -8.27
C LYS A 152 5.55 -12.97 -9.53
N GLU A 153 4.60 -13.52 -10.27
CA GLU A 153 4.00 -12.84 -11.41
C GLU A 153 3.21 -11.61 -10.94
N MET A 154 3.35 -10.51 -11.68
CA MET A 154 2.58 -9.29 -11.45
C MET A 154 1.09 -9.54 -11.74
N ASP A 155 0.21 -8.83 -11.04
CA ASP A 155 -1.25 -8.89 -11.17
C ASP A 155 -1.88 -10.27 -10.94
N LYS A 156 -1.11 -11.24 -10.44
CA LYS A 156 -1.58 -12.59 -10.09
C LYS A 156 -1.73 -12.70 -8.59
N CYS A 157 -2.82 -13.35 -8.16
CA CYS A 157 -2.97 -13.72 -6.76
C CYS A 157 -2.01 -14.86 -6.42
N PHE A 158 -1.25 -14.70 -5.33
CA PHE A 158 -0.36 -15.71 -4.81
C PHE A 158 -0.47 -15.80 -3.29
N THR A 159 0.01 -16.92 -2.74
CA THR A 159 0.11 -17.12 -1.30
C THR A 159 1.55 -16.97 -0.84
N ASP A 160 1.76 -16.32 0.30
CA ASP A 160 3.06 -16.22 0.96
C ASP A 160 3.36 -17.48 1.81
N LYS A 161 4.45 -17.44 2.58
CA LYS A 161 4.86 -18.57 3.45
C LYS A 161 3.95 -18.75 4.68
N ASP A 162 3.24 -17.69 5.08
CA ASP A 162 2.38 -17.66 6.26
C ASP A 162 0.92 -18.00 5.91
N GLY A 163 0.63 -18.22 4.62
CA GLY A 163 -0.68 -18.62 4.11
C GLY A 163 -1.56 -17.43 3.71
N PHE A 164 -1.01 -16.21 3.68
CA PHE A 164 -1.75 -15.01 3.29
C PHE A 164 -1.78 -14.82 1.79
N TYR A 165 -2.87 -14.24 1.28
CA TYR A 165 -3.09 -13.97 -0.14
C TYR A 165 -2.61 -12.57 -0.51
N HIS A 166 -1.90 -12.44 -1.62
CA HIS A 166 -1.28 -11.21 -2.08
C HIS A 166 -1.41 -11.03 -3.59
N THR A 167 -1.37 -9.78 -4.06
CA THR A 167 -1.07 -9.44 -5.46
C THR A 167 0.00 -8.36 -5.50
N ALA A 168 0.94 -8.44 -6.45
CA ALA A 168 1.94 -7.40 -6.69
C ALA A 168 1.60 -6.61 -7.97
N LYS A 169 1.65 -5.27 -7.91
CA LYS A 169 1.40 -4.39 -9.07
C LYS A 169 2.51 -3.36 -9.26
N ASP A 170 2.72 -2.97 -10.51
CA ASP A 170 3.73 -1.98 -10.91
C ASP A 170 3.21 -0.57 -10.58
N SER A 171 4.09 0.29 -10.08
CA SER A 171 3.78 1.70 -9.79
C SER A 171 3.36 2.51 -11.02
N ALA A 172 3.76 2.11 -12.23
CA ALA A 172 3.33 2.78 -13.46
C ALA A 172 1.83 2.57 -13.78
N VAL A 173 1.26 1.43 -13.34
CA VAL A 173 -0.15 1.08 -13.61
C VAL A 173 -1.10 1.82 -12.66
N THR A 174 -0.67 2.14 -11.44
CA THR A 174 -1.49 2.90 -10.48
C THR A 174 -1.63 4.38 -10.86
N LEU A 175 -0.60 4.98 -11.46
CA LEU A 175 -0.62 6.37 -11.95
C LEU A 175 -1.44 6.56 -13.25
N SER A 176 -1.35 5.61 -14.19
CA SER A 176 -2.02 5.71 -15.49
C SER A 176 -3.54 5.56 -15.41
N ALA A 177 -4.06 4.75 -14.48
CA ALA A 177 -5.51 4.62 -14.24
C ALA A 177 -6.14 5.94 -13.75
N ILE A 178 -5.42 6.73 -12.95
CA ILE A 178 -5.88 8.03 -12.44
C ILE A 178 -5.92 9.06 -13.59
N MET A 179 -4.92 9.05 -14.47
CA MET A 179 -4.83 10.02 -15.58
C MET A 179 -5.89 9.78 -16.67
N ALA A 180 -6.20 8.51 -16.97
CA ALA A 180 -7.26 8.15 -17.91
C ALA A 180 -8.66 8.57 -17.41
N PHE A 181 -8.90 8.46 -16.10
CA PHE A 181 -10.18 8.88 -15.50
C PHE A 181 -10.39 10.40 -15.53
N VAL A 182 -9.32 11.17 -15.31
CA VAL A 182 -9.36 12.65 -15.41
C VAL A 182 -9.62 13.10 -16.85
N LEU A 183 -8.98 12.46 -17.84
CA LEU A 183 -9.20 12.78 -19.26
C LEU A 183 -10.62 12.43 -19.72
N ALA A 184 -11.20 11.34 -19.23
CA ALA A 184 -12.57 10.93 -19.55
C ALA A 184 -13.64 11.86 -18.95
N LEU A 185 -13.33 12.57 -17.86
CA LEU A 185 -14.22 13.56 -17.24
C LEU A 185 -14.06 14.98 -17.84
N LEU A 186 -13.03 15.20 -18.67
CA LEU A 186 -12.76 16.45 -19.38
C LEU A 186 -13.25 16.43 -20.84
N LEU A 187 -13.75 15.29 -21.33
CA LEU A 187 -14.37 15.09 -22.64
C LEU A 187 -15.90 15.06 -22.50
#